data_AF-A0A6P9AU54-F1
#
_entry.id   AF-A0A6P9AU54-F1
#
_cell.length_a   1.000
_cell.length_b   1.000
_cell.length_c   1.000
_cell.angle_alpha   90.00
_cell.angle_beta   90.00
_cell.angle_gamma   90.00
#
_symmetry.space_group_name_H-M   'P 1'
#
loop_
_entity.id
_entity.type
_entity.pdbx_description
1 polymer ?
#
loop_
_entity_poly.entity_id
_entity_poly.type
_entity_poly.pdbx_seq_one_letter_code
_entity_poly.pdbx_strand_id
1 'polypeptide(L)'
;MEKAQSRNLRLAAHLNLAMCHLKLKEYSQVLENCNKALELDSNNEKGLFRRGEARLAVNDFELARADFQKVLQLYPSNKAAKAQLLISQQKIRQQHEREKKMYANMFQRLADKETKVIKVLFYPWDGMG
;
A
#
# COMPACT_ATOMS: atom_id res chain seq x y z
N MET A 1 33.13 -13.28 17.77
CA MET A 1 32.87 -11.82 17.82
C MET A 1 32.84 -11.19 16.43
N GLU A 2 33.80 -11.48 15.56
CA GLU A 2 33.95 -10.90 14.21
C GLU A 2 32.71 -11.04 13.30
N LYS A 3 32.07 -12.22 13.28
CA LYS A 3 30.83 -12.46 12.49
C LYS A 3 29.64 -11.58 12.93
N ALA A 4 29.52 -11.29 14.23
CA ALA A 4 28.46 -10.43 14.75
C ALA A 4 28.70 -8.96 14.40
N GLN A 5 29.96 -8.53 14.44
CA GLN A 5 30.38 -7.19 14.02
C GLN A 5 30.11 -6.97 12.52
N SER A 6 30.46 -7.96 11.68
CA SER A 6 30.13 -7.95 10.25
C SER A 6 28.61 -7.89 9.98
N ARG A 7 27.80 -8.60 10.77
CA ARG A 7 26.33 -8.55 10.66
C ARG A 7 25.79 -7.14 10.97
N ASN A 8 26.26 -6.53 12.05
CA ASN A 8 25.80 -5.20 12.46
C ASN A 8 26.20 -4.11 11.45
N LEU A 9 27.41 -4.21 10.87
CA LEU A 9 27.85 -3.30 9.80
C LEU A 9 26.99 -3.42 8.55
N ARG A 10 26.67 -4.65 8.12
CA ARG A 10 25.77 -4.89 6.98
C ARG A 10 24.36 -4.37 7.23
N LEU A 11 23.81 -4.60 8.43
CA LEU A 11 22.51 -4.04 8.83
C LEU A 11 22.52 -2.52 8.72
N ALA A 12 23.52 -1.86 9.30
CA ALA A 12 23.64 -0.40 9.25
C ALA A 12 23.77 0.12 7.82
N ALA A 13 24.56 -0.55 6.97
CA ALA A 13 24.73 -0.20 5.57
C ALA A 13 23.40 -0.27 4.78
N HIS A 14 22.67 -1.39 4.89
CA HIS A 14 21.37 -1.53 4.24
C HIS A 14 20.36 -0.50 4.73
N LEU A 15 20.31 -0.22 6.03
CA LEU A 15 19.45 0.82 6.56
C LEU A 15 19.80 2.19 5.97
N ASN A 16 21.08 2.57 5.94
CA ASN A 16 21.51 3.86 5.41
C ASN A 16 21.21 3.98 3.91
N LEU A 17 21.46 2.94 3.12
CA LEU A 17 21.07 2.89 1.71
C LEU A 17 19.56 3.08 1.53
N ALA A 18 18.74 2.37 2.30
CA ALA A 18 17.29 2.53 2.27
C ALA A 18 16.86 3.97 2.59
N MET A 19 17.54 4.65 3.52
CA MET A 19 17.26 6.06 3.80
C MET A 19 17.63 6.97 2.62
N CYS A 20 18.79 6.78 2.00
CA CYS A 20 19.21 7.57 0.84
C CYS A 20 18.22 7.39 -0.32
N HIS A 21 17.86 6.14 -0.65
CA HIS A 21 16.89 5.85 -1.69
C HIS A 21 15.49 6.42 -1.38
N LEU A 22 15.07 6.46 -0.11
CA LEU A 22 13.82 7.14 0.28
C LEU A 22 13.86 8.64 -0.05
N LYS A 23 14.99 9.31 0.20
CA LYS A 23 15.17 10.72 -0.16
C LYS A 23 15.17 10.95 -1.67
N LEU A 24 15.70 9.99 -2.43
CA LEU A 24 15.69 9.98 -3.90
C LEU A 24 14.36 9.51 -4.51
N LYS A 25 13.41 9.03 -3.69
CA LYS A 25 12.13 8.43 -4.11
C LYS A 25 12.29 7.18 -4.98
N GLU A 26 13.38 6.46 -4.78
CA GLU A 26 13.73 5.21 -5.48
C GLU A 26 13.18 4.00 -4.72
N TYR A 27 11.85 3.86 -4.72
CA TYR A 27 11.14 2.96 -3.80
C TYR A 27 11.50 1.48 -3.96
N SER A 28 11.80 0.99 -5.17
CA SER A 28 12.27 -0.38 -5.38
C SER A 28 13.55 -0.69 -4.61
N GLN A 29 14.52 0.24 -4.63
CA GLN A 29 15.78 0.10 -3.92
C GLN A 29 15.59 0.22 -2.40
N VAL A 30 14.62 1.01 -1.94
CA VAL A 30 14.23 1.03 -0.52
C VAL A 30 13.72 -0.33 -0.08
N LEU A 31 12.79 -0.92 -0.84
CA LEU A 31 12.20 -2.23 -0.50
C LEU A 31 13.27 -3.32 -0.44
N GLU A 32 14.18 -3.36 -1.42
CA GLU A 32 15.28 -4.34 -1.46
C GLU A 32 16.21 -4.20 -0.25
N ASN A 33 16.67 -2.98 0.05
CA ASN A 33 17.58 -2.75 1.17
C ASN A 33 16.89 -2.99 2.52
N CYS A 34 15.61 -2.61 2.66
CA CYS A 34 14.84 -2.93 3.86
C CYS A 34 14.67 -4.44 4.04
N ASN A 35 14.41 -5.20 2.97
CA ASN A 35 14.30 -6.66 3.07
C ASN A 35 15.61 -7.28 3.53
N LYS A 36 16.75 -6.89 2.93
CA LYS A 36 18.08 -7.33 3.37
C LYS A 36 18.38 -6.95 4.82
N ALA A 37 18.00 -5.75 5.26
CA ALA A 37 18.11 -5.34 6.65
C ALA A 37 17.26 -6.22 7.59
N LEU A 38 16.03 -6.55 7.18
CA LEU A 38 15.09 -7.36 7.97
C LEU A 38 15.42 -8.86 7.97
N GLU A 39 16.13 -9.37 6.97
CA GLU A 39 16.75 -10.70 7.03
C GLU A 39 17.84 -10.76 8.12
N LEU A 40 18.57 -9.65 8.32
CA LEU A 40 19.59 -9.54 9.36
C LEU A 40 19.01 -9.21 10.73
N ASP A 41 17.89 -8.49 10.81
CA ASP A 41 17.18 -8.18 12.04
C ASP A 41 15.69 -7.97 11.74
N SER A 42 14.89 -9.03 11.90
CA SER A 42 13.47 -9.04 11.52
C SER A 42 12.60 -8.06 12.31
N ASN A 43 13.10 -7.59 13.45
CA ASN A 43 12.39 -6.69 14.35
C ASN A 43 12.94 -5.26 14.27
N ASN A 44 13.82 -4.95 13.31
CA ASN A 44 14.45 -3.65 13.22
C ASN A 44 13.43 -2.53 12.98
N GLU A 45 13.29 -1.62 13.96
CA GLU A 45 12.36 -0.49 13.90
C GLU A 45 12.51 0.32 12.61
N LYS A 46 13.74 0.70 12.26
CA LYS A 46 14.03 1.54 11.08
C LYS A 46 13.77 0.80 9.78
N GLY A 47 14.11 -0.49 9.71
CA GLY A 47 13.88 -1.33 8.55
C GLY A 47 12.40 -1.48 8.23
N LEU A 48 11.59 -1.84 9.24
CA LEU A 48 10.15 -1.96 9.12
C LEU A 48 9.51 -0.62 8.74
N PHE A 49 9.86 0.46 9.46
CA PHE A 49 9.29 1.78 9.23
C PHE A 49 9.55 2.30 7.80
N ARG A 50 10.80 2.23 7.34
CA ARG A 50 11.18 2.69 5.98
C ARG A 50 10.55 1.86 4.88
N ARG A 51 10.38 0.55 5.09
CA ARG A 51 9.67 -0.32 4.14
C ARG A 51 8.20 0.04 4.04
N GLY A 52 7.58 0.35 5.19
CA GLY A 52 6.22 0.88 5.26
C GLY A 52 6.07 2.19 4.49
N GLU A 53 7.02 3.13 4.64
CA GLU A 53 7.00 4.39 3.88
C GLU A 53 7.10 4.17 2.37
N ALA A 54 7.99 3.28 1.91
CA ALA A 54 8.10 2.95 0.50
C ALA A 54 6.83 2.29 -0.06
N ARG A 55 6.25 1.32 0.66
CA ARG A 55 4.98 0.66 0.30
C ARG A 55 3.84 1.67 0.20
N LEU A 56 3.75 2.60 1.14
CA LEU A 56 2.76 3.65 1.11
C LEU A 56 2.91 4.54 -0.14
N ALA A 57 4.15 4.86 -0.53
CA ALA A 57 4.44 5.69 -1.69
C ALA A 57 4.10 5.02 -3.03
N VAL A 58 4.17 3.69 -3.11
CA VAL A 58 3.78 2.92 -4.30
C VAL A 58 2.32 2.43 -4.26
N ASN A 59 1.53 2.92 -3.30
CA ASN A 59 0.13 2.57 -3.08
C ASN A 59 -0.15 1.13 -2.61
N ASP A 60 0.86 0.42 -2.10
CA ASP A 60 0.71 -0.87 -1.43
C ASP A 60 0.21 -0.67 0.03
N PHE A 61 -0.96 -0.05 0.19
CA PHE A 61 -1.42 0.45 1.48
C PHE A 61 -1.62 -0.65 2.53
N GLU A 62 -2.03 -1.84 2.11
CA GLU A 62 -2.21 -2.99 3.00
C GLU A 62 -0.89 -3.49 3.58
N LEU A 63 0.15 -3.58 2.74
CA LEU A 63 1.48 -3.98 3.19
C LEU A 63 2.15 -2.87 4.02
N ALA A 64 1.92 -1.61 3.69
CA ALA A 64 2.36 -0.48 4.50
C ALA A 64 1.73 -0.51 5.90
N ARG A 65 0.41 -0.73 5.97
CA ARG A 65 -0.33 -0.91 7.24
C ARG A 65 0.29 -2.01 8.09
N ALA A 66 0.60 -3.17 7.49
CA ALA A 66 1.19 -4.30 8.19
C ALA A 66 2.58 -3.97 8.78
N ASP A 67 3.43 -3.28 8.02
CA ASP A 67 4.74 -2.84 8.51
C ASP A 67 4.62 -1.86 9.69
N PHE A 68 3.75 -0.84 9.59
CA PHE A 68 3.56 0.13 10.68
C PHE A 68 2.92 -0.50 11.92
N GLN A 69 1.98 -1.44 11.74
CA GLN A 69 1.45 -2.22 12.87
C GLN A 69 2.54 -3.03 13.55
N LYS A 70 3.44 -3.65 12.78
CA LYS A 70 4.57 -4.39 13.35
C LYS A 70 5.51 -3.48 14.13
N VAL A 71 5.79 -2.28 13.61
CA VAL A 71 6.56 -1.26 14.35
C VAL A 71 5.87 -0.94 15.67
N LEU A 72 4.57 -0.66 15.69
CA LEU A 72 3.85 -0.30 16.93
C LEU A 72 3.68 -1.46 17.91
N GLN A 73 3.66 -2.72 17.43
CA GLN A 73 3.68 -3.90 18.28
C GLN A 73 4.99 -4.00 19.06
N LEU A 74 6.12 -3.69 18.42
CA LEU A 74 7.46 -3.79 18.99
C LEU A 74 7.90 -2.51 19.72
N TYR A 75 7.47 -1.36 19.20
CA TYR A 75 7.86 0.00 19.61
C TYR A 75 6.60 0.89 19.76
N PRO A 76 5.81 0.69 20.82
CA PRO A 76 4.50 1.36 20.97
C PRO A 76 4.58 2.89 21.06
N SER A 77 5.74 3.43 21.45
CA SER A 77 5.99 4.86 21.59
C SER A 77 6.31 5.58 20.27
N ASN A 78 6.46 4.85 19.15
CA ASN A 78 6.78 5.43 17.85
C ASN A 78 5.58 6.23 17.28
N LYS A 79 5.58 7.53 17.54
CA LYS A 79 4.53 8.46 17.09
C LYS A 79 4.43 8.55 15.56
N ALA A 80 5.56 8.45 14.85
CA ALA A 80 5.58 8.50 13.40
C ALA A 80 4.88 7.27 12.79
N ALA A 81 5.13 6.08 13.34
CA ALA A 81 4.47 4.85 12.90
C ALA A 81 2.96 4.90 13.16
N LYS A 82 2.54 5.49 14.29
CA LYS A 82 1.11 5.71 14.58
C LYS A 82 0.46 6.63 13.55
N ALA A 83 1.11 7.73 13.19
CA ALA A 83 0.60 8.64 12.17
C ALA A 83 0.49 7.96 10.79
N GLN A 84 1.54 7.25 10.36
CA GLN A 84 1.56 6.55 9.07
C GLN A 84 0.55 5.39 9.00
N LEU A 85 0.30 4.71 10.13
CA LEU A 85 -0.75 3.69 10.22
C LEU A 85 -2.14 4.27 9.93
N LEU A 86 -2.46 5.44 10.51
CA LEU A 86 -3.73 6.12 10.27
C LEU A 86 -3.88 6.54 8.81
N ILE A 87 -2.80 7.07 8.20
CA ILE A 87 -2.77 7.43 6.78
C ILE A 87 -3.03 6.19 5.91
N SER A 88 -2.37 5.06 6.22
CA SER A 88 -2.55 3.80 5.49
C SER A 88 -4.01 3.33 5.54
N GLN A 89 -4.64 3.35 6.73
CA GLN A 89 -6.05 2.96 6.91
C GLN A 89 -7.01 3.90 6.16
N GLN A 90 -6.73 5.20 6.14
CA GLN A 90 -7.52 6.17 5.40
C GLN A 90 -7.43 5.90 3.89
N LYS A 91 -6.22 5.60 3.38
CA LYS A 91 -6.01 5.27 1.96
C LYS A 91 -6.73 3.99 1.54
N ILE A 92 -6.65 2.94 2.36
CA ILE A 92 -7.39 1.68 2.15
C ILE A 92 -8.90 1.96 2.06
N ARG A 93 -9.45 2.74 3.00
CA ARG A 93 -10.87 3.11 2.99
C ARG A 93 -11.26 3.86 1.71
N GLN A 94 -10.45 4.85 1.31
CA GLN A 94 -10.68 5.62 0.08
C GLN A 94 -10.63 4.73 -1.17
N GLN A 95 -9.71 3.77 -1.22
CA GLN A 95 -9.60 2.84 -2.33
C GLN A 95 -10.85 1.96 -2.43
N HIS A 96 -11.27 1.34 -1.32
CA HIS A 96 -12.49 0.52 -1.32
C HIS A 96 -13.75 1.32 -1.68
N GLU A 97 -13.86 2.57 -1.23
CA GLU A 97 -14.99 3.41 -1.61
C GLU A 97 -15.01 3.74 -3.10
N ARG A 98 -13.83 4.04 -3.69
CA ARG A 98 -13.68 4.29 -5.12
C ARG A 98 -14.02 3.04 -5.93
N GLU A 99 -13.51 1.89 -5.52
CA GLU A 99 -13.80 0.59 -6.14
C GLU A 99 -15.30 0.30 -6.08
N LYS A 100 -15.93 0.44 -4.90
CA LYS A 100 -17.38 0.23 -4.74
C LYS A 100 -18.20 1.13 -5.68
N LYS A 101 -17.86 2.42 -5.76
CA LYS A 101 -18.53 3.36 -6.68
C LYS A 101 -18.32 2.98 -8.15
N MET A 102 -17.09 2.59 -8.51
CA MET A 102 -16.77 2.14 -9.86
C MET A 102 -17.59 0.90 -10.25
N TYR A 103 -17.64 -0.12 -9.39
CA TYR A 103 -18.42 -1.34 -9.63
C TYR A 103 -19.93 -1.06 -9.70
N ALA A 104 -20.46 -0.22 -8.80
CA ALA A 104 -21.87 0.18 -8.84
C ALA A 104 -22.23 0.87 -10.16
N ASN A 105 -21.40 1.82 -10.61
CA ASN A 105 -21.60 2.51 -11.88
C ASN A 105 -21.47 1.57 -13.09
N MET A 106 -20.53 0.61 -13.04
CA MET A 106 -20.36 -0.40 -14.09
C MET A 106 -21.59 -1.31 -14.18
N PHE A 107 -22.10 -1.79 -13.05
CA PHE A 107 -23.29 -2.63 -12.99
C PHE A 107 -24.53 -1.89 -13.51
N GLN A 108 -24.74 -0.63 -13.10
CA GLN A 108 -25.86 0.18 -13.59
C GLN A 108 -25.83 0.33 -15.11
N ARG A 109 -24.65 0.60 -15.69
CA ARG A 109 -24.49 0.72 -17.15
C ARG A 109 -24.79 -0.57 -17.90
N LEU A 110 -24.51 -1.73 -17.31
CA LEU A 110 -24.85 -3.03 -17.90
C LEU A 110 -26.37 -3.24 -17.89
N ALA A 111 -27.03 -2.99 -16.75
CA ALA A 111 -28.48 -3.08 -16.63
C ALA A 111 -29.21 -2.10 -17.59
N ASP A 112 -28.69 -0.89 -17.75
CA ASP A 112 -29.25 0.10 -18.69
C ASP A 112 -29.12 -0.36 -20.15
N LYS A 113 -28.01 -1.03 -20.51
CA LYS A 113 -27.81 -1.60 -21.86
C LYS A 113 -28.80 -2.72 -22.13
N GLU A 114 -28.98 -3.65 -21.18
CA GLU A 114 -29.95 -4.74 -21.31
C GLU A 114 -31.38 -4.21 -21.46
N THR A 115 -31.76 -3.21 -20.65
CA THR A 115 -33.08 -2.58 -20.74
C THR A 115 -33.30 -1.90 -22.10
N LYS A 116 -32.30 -1.22 -22.65
CA LYS A 116 -32.39 -0.59 -23.98
C LYS A 116 -32.58 -1.63 -25.08
N VAL A 117 -31.87 -2.74 -25.04
CA VAL A 117 -32.02 -3.83 -26.02
C VAL A 117 -33.44 -4.40 -25.98
N ILE A 118 -33.97 -4.68 -24.78
CA ILE A 118 -35.34 -5.20 -24.62
C ILE A 118 -36.37 -4.21 -25.14
N LYS A 119 -36.22 -2.91 -24.82
CA LYS A 119 -37.15 -1.88 -25.32
C LYS A 119 -37.16 -1.79 -26.85
N VAL A 120 -35.98 -1.86 -27.48
CA VAL A 120 -35.88 -1.84 -28.96
C VAL A 120 -36.50 -3.09 -29.59
N LEU A 121 -36.38 -4.26 -28.95
CA LEU A 121 -36.91 -5.52 -29.49
C LEU A 121 -38.41 -5.71 -29.25
N PHE A 122 -38.97 -5.18 -28.15
CA PHE A 122 -40.37 -5.41 -27.77
C PHE A 122 -41.31 -4.21 -27.98
N TYR A 123 -40.82 -2.98 -28.09
CA TYR A 123 -41.64 -1.77 -28.31
C TYR A 123 -41.16 -0.91 -29.49
N PRO A 124 -41.24 -1.38 -30.75
CA PRO A 124 -40.67 -0.66 -31.90
C PRO A 124 -41.44 0.62 -32.32
N TRP A 125 -42.66 0.84 -31.81
CA TRP A 125 -43.62 1.78 -32.42
C TRP A 125 -43.97 3.02 -31.57
N ASP A 126 -43.39 3.20 -30.37
CA ASP A 126 -43.70 4.32 -29.46
C ASP A 126 -43.17 5.71 -29.91
N GLY A 127 -42.88 5.89 -31.21
CA GLY A 127 -42.29 7.11 -31.78
C GLY A 127 -43.02 7.69 -32.99
N MET A 128 -44.21 7.19 -33.36
CA MET A 128 -45.05 7.80 -34.41
C MET A 128 -46.27 8.46 -33.77
N GLY A 129 -46.13 9.73 -33.40
CA GLY A 129 -47.21 10.60 -32.94
C GLY A 129 -46.84 12.05 -33.14
#